data_AF-A0A0G1UZ94-F1
#
_entry.id   AF-A0A0G1UZ94-F1
#
_cell.length_a   1.000
_cell.length_b   1.000
_cell.length_c   1.000
_cell.angle_alpha   90.00
_cell.angle_beta   90.00
_cell.angle_gamma   90.00
#
_symmetry.space_group_name_H-M   'P 1'
#
loop_
_entity.id
_entity.type
_entity.pdbx_description
1 polymer ?
#
loop_
_entity_poly.entity_id
_entity_poly.type
_entity_poly.pdbx_seq_one_letter_code
_entity_poly.pdbx_strand_id
1 'polypeptide(L)'
;MAQKRKHIHFMGIGGSALAGVAILAQHEGYKVTGCDLSPHTYYTDFLVNEKINPILGHNKTHLEGVDILAVSPAIFDVSNENPEVVEARKRDILMTWQELMGRYLQKDKYVIAIAGTHGKSTTTALTGLVLEAGGVDPIVEVGAIVPEWKKTIRIGKSRYFVCEADEFNYNFLNYSPSILIINNIEMDHPEFYKNFEDFRNSFDKLIRRLTGSKILIVNEESLGIQEL
;
A
#
# COMPACT_ATOMS: atom_id res chain seq x y z
N MET A 1 -22.79 22.20 -5.48
CA MET A 1 -21.75 21.96 -6.51
C MET A 1 -21.09 20.63 -6.20
N ALA A 2 -20.98 19.71 -7.15
CA ALA A 2 -20.33 18.42 -6.92
C ALA A 2 -18.85 18.67 -6.59
N GLN A 3 -18.34 18.08 -5.51
CA GLN A 3 -16.93 18.21 -5.14
C GLN A 3 -16.08 17.56 -6.25
N LYS A 4 -15.09 18.31 -6.77
CA LYS A 4 -14.19 17.81 -7.82
C LYS A 4 -13.45 16.57 -7.28
N ARG A 5 -13.60 15.44 -7.96
CA ARG A 5 -12.86 14.20 -7.65
C ARG A 5 -11.36 14.47 -7.85
N LYS A 6 -10.54 14.16 -6.84
CA LYS A 6 -9.08 14.25 -6.98
C LYS A 6 -8.60 13.32 -8.09
N HIS A 7 -7.60 13.77 -8.83
CA HIS A 7 -6.94 13.03 -9.89
C HIS A 7 -5.59 12.50 -9.40
N ILE A 8 -5.46 11.17 -9.38
CA ILE A 8 -4.26 10.47 -8.98
C ILE A 8 -3.61 9.87 -10.24
N HIS A 9 -2.34 10.19 -10.46
CA HIS A 9 -1.51 9.57 -11.48
C HIS A 9 -0.55 8.59 -10.81
N PHE A 10 -0.43 7.37 -11.35
CA PHE A 10 0.48 6.35 -10.85
C PHE A 10 1.64 6.17 -11.83
N MET A 11 2.87 6.42 -11.40
CA MET A 11 4.07 6.20 -12.22
C MET A 11 4.68 4.83 -11.87
N GLY A 12 4.85 3.97 -12.87
CA GLY A 12 5.13 2.54 -12.68
C GLY A 12 3.86 1.75 -12.34
N ILE A 13 2.71 2.14 -12.92
CA ILE A 13 1.40 1.57 -12.57
C ILE A 13 1.31 0.06 -12.86
N GLY A 14 2.14 -0.48 -13.75
CA GLY A 14 2.21 -1.91 -14.09
C GLY A 14 2.96 -2.77 -13.07
N GLY A 15 3.41 -2.21 -11.95
CA GLY A 15 3.97 -2.94 -10.81
C GLY A 15 2.91 -3.57 -9.91
N SER A 16 3.28 -4.61 -9.15
CA SER A 16 2.37 -5.42 -8.32
C SER A 16 1.52 -4.61 -7.34
N ALA A 17 2.16 -3.71 -6.59
CA ALA A 17 1.51 -2.87 -5.58
C ALA A 17 0.70 -1.74 -6.23
N LEU A 18 1.34 -0.94 -7.10
CA LEU A 18 0.71 0.23 -7.71
C LEU A 18 -0.53 -0.12 -8.54
N ALA A 19 -0.52 -1.26 -9.25
CA ALA A 19 -1.68 -1.71 -10.02
C ALA A 19 -2.90 -1.94 -9.11
N GLY A 20 -2.72 -2.65 -8.00
CA GLY A 20 -3.78 -2.90 -7.03
C GLY A 20 -4.30 -1.59 -6.42
N VAL A 21 -3.40 -0.73 -5.95
CA VAL A 21 -3.76 0.56 -5.34
C VAL A 21 -4.49 1.47 -6.33
N ALA A 22 -4.12 1.46 -7.61
CA ALA A 22 -4.79 2.22 -8.66
C ALA A 22 -6.23 1.74 -8.88
N ILE A 23 -6.47 0.43 -8.88
CA ILE A 23 -7.82 -0.16 -8.98
C ILE A 23 -8.66 0.26 -7.77
N LEU A 24 -8.11 0.16 -6.56
CA LEU A 24 -8.79 0.61 -5.35
C LEU A 24 -9.13 2.10 -5.39
N ALA A 25 -8.17 2.95 -5.79
CA ALA A 25 -8.42 4.38 -5.93
C ALA A 25 -9.56 4.67 -6.92
N GLN A 26 -9.62 3.96 -8.05
CA GLN A 26 -10.72 4.12 -9.00
C GLN A 26 -12.07 3.72 -8.37
N HIS A 27 -12.09 2.63 -7.61
CA HIS A 27 -13.28 2.16 -6.88
C HIS A 27 -13.75 3.12 -5.77
N GLU A 28 -12.82 3.77 -5.07
CA GLU A 28 -13.12 4.82 -4.08
C GLU A 28 -13.51 6.17 -4.74
N GLY A 29 -13.64 6.19 -6.07
CA GLY A 29 -14.21 7.30 -6.83
C GLY A 29 -13.19 8.36 -7.26
N TYR A 30 -11.89 8.10 -7.13
CA TYR A 30 -10.85 8.98 -7.66
C TYR A 30 -10.79 8.89 -9.19
N LYS A 31 -10.35 9.97 -9.84
CA LYS A 31 -9.91 9.88 -11.24
C LYS A 31 -8.52 9.26 -11.23
N VAL A 32 -8.31 8.20 -12.00
CA VAL A 32 -7.04 7.46 -12.05
C VAL A 32 -6.47 7.49 -13.45
N THR A 33 -5.19 7.82 -13.53
CA THR A 33 -4.34 7.62 -14.71
C THR A 33 -3.03 7.01 -14.26
N GLY A 34 -2.21 6.53 -15.20
CA GLY A 34 -0.85 6.10 -14.86
C GLY A 34 -0.03 5.80 -16.08
N CYS A 35 1.26 5.64 -15.86
CA CYS A 35 2.24 5.36 -16.88
C CYS A 35 3.16 4.22 -16.47
N ASP A 36 3.76 3.55 -17.45
CA ASP A 36 4.78 2.53 -17.22
C ASP A 36 5.76 2.45 -18.39
N LEU A 37 6.96 1.92 -18.13
CA LEU A 37 7.95 1.64 -19.18
C LEU A 37 7.59 0.37 -19.97
N SER A 38 6.89 -0.57 -19.35
CA SER A 38 6.41 -1.78 -20.03
C SER A 38 4.92 -1.68 -20.32
N PRO A 39 4.49 -1.69 -21.60
CA PRO A 39 3.07 -1.63 -21.95
C PRO A 39 2.30 -2.89 -21.55
N HIS A 40 3.00 -4.01 -21.34
CA HIS A 40 2.42 -5.29 -20.97
C HIS A 40 3.19 -5.92 -19.81
N THR A 41 2.53 -6.04 -18.67
CA THR A 41 2.95 -6.85 -17.53
C THR A 41 1.77 -7.73 -17.11
N TYR A 42 2.05 -8.72 -16.26
CA TYR A 42 0.96 -9.49 -15.65
C TYR A 42 -0.08 -8.59 -14.95
N TYR A 43 0.33 -7.44 -14.42
CA TYR A 43 -0.55 -6.54 -13.68
C TYR A 43 -1.31 -5.54 -14.56
N THR A 44 -0.76 -5.17 -15.73
CA THR A 44 -1.46 -4.26 -16.65
C THR A 44 -2.74 -4.86 -17.21
N ASP A 45 -2.82 -6.19 -17.33
CA ASP A 45 -4.03 -6.86 -17.82
C ASP A 45 -5.21 -6.64 -16.87
N PHE A 46 -4.97 -6.62 -15.55
CA PHE A 46 -6.02 -6.29 -14.58
C PHE A 46 -6.44 -4.83 -14.68
N LEU A 47 -5.49 -3.91 -14.87
CA LEU A 47 -5.80 -2.48 -15.04
C LEU A 47 -6.72 -2.24 -16.23
N VAL A 48 -6.43 -2.88 -17.37
CA VAL A 48 -7.26 -2.75 -18.59
C VAL A 48 -8.68 -3.28 -18.36
N ASN A 49 -8.83 -4.38 -17.62
CA ASN A 49 -10.15 -4.91 -17.24
C ASN A 49 -10.94 -3.91 -16.35
N GLU A 50 -10.24 -3.14 -15.52
CA GLU A 50 -10.80 -2.03 -14.73
C GLU A 50 -10.84 -0.70 -15.51
N LYS A 51 -10.66 -0.74 -16.84
CA LYS A 51 -10.68 0.42 -17.75
C LYS A 51 -9.62 1.48 -17.43
N ILE A 52 -8.53 1.07 -16.79
CA ILE A 52 -7.32 1.87 -16.58
C ILE A 52 -6.31 1.45 -17.65
N ASN A 53 -6.05 2.32 -18.62
CA ASN A 53 -5.06 2.05 -19.67
C ASN A 53 -3.77 2.81 -19.36
N PRO A 54 -2.66 2.12 -19.03
CA PRO A 54 -1.38 2.77 -18.79
C PRO A 54 -0.86 3.51 -20.02
N ILE A 55 -0.26 4.67 -19.81
CA ILE A 55 0.46 5.44 -20.82
C ILE A 55 1.89 4.90 -20.91
N LEU A 56 2.43 4.76 -22.13
CA LEU A 56 3.80 4.28 -22.32
C LEU A 56 4.83 5.38 -22.03
N GLY A 57 5.86 5.04 -21.25
CA GLY A 57 6.98 5.92 -20.93
C GLY A 57 6.64 6.95 -19.86
N HIS A 58 7.64 7.75 -19.48
CA HIS A 58 7.47 8.79 -18.45
C HIS A 58 7.60 10.18 -19.07
N ASN A 59 6.67 11.08 -18.76
CA ASN A 59 6.68 12.45 -19.25
C ASN A 59 6.01 13.40 -18.26
N LYS A 60 6.65 14.53 -17.98
CA LYS A 60 6.08 15.57 -17.10
C LYS A 60 4.69 16.06 -17.54
N THR A 61 4.36 16.00 -18.84
CA THR A 61 3.05 16.38 -19.36
C THR A 61 1.93 15.44 -18.89
N HIS A 62 2.25 14.21 -18.47
CA HIS A 62 1.27 13.30 -17.85
C HIS A 62 0.68 13.86 -16.56
N LEU A 63 1.38 14.81 -15.91
CA LEU A 63 0.94 15.43 -14.67
C LEU A 63 -0.03 16.60 -14.87
N GLU A 64 -0.44 16.93 -16.10
CA GLU A 64 -1.40 17.99 -16.36
C GLU A 64 -2.76 17.72 -15.68
N GLY A 65 -3.17 18.63 -14.80
CA GLY A 65 -4.40 18.47 -14.02
C GLY A 65 -4.39 17.30 -13.03
N VAL A 66 -3.22 16.76 -12.68
CA VAL A 66 -3.03 15.75 -11.62
C VAL A 66 -2.91 16.44 -10.26
N ASP A 67 -3.62 15.90 -9.28
CA ASP A 67 -3.61 16.38 -7.89
C ASP A 67 -2.62 15.59 -7.01
N ILE A 68 -2.32 14.33 -7.36
CA ILE A 68 -1.38 13.45 -6.66
C ILE A 68 -0.63 12.57 -7.67
N LEU A 69 0.70 12.55 -7.60
CA LEU A 69 1.55 11.53 -8.23
C LEU A 69 1.89 10.47 -7.20
N ALA A 70 1.42 9.24 -7.40
CA ALA A 70 1.73 8.06 -6.60
C ALA A 70 2.88 7.27 -7.22
N VAL A 71 3.89 6.94 -6.41
CA VAL A 71 5.09 6.21 -6.83
C VAL A 71 5.42 5.05 -5.90
N SER A 72 6.22 4.09 -6.41
CA SER A 72 6.91 3.11 -5.56
C SER A 72 8.10 3.77 -4.86
N PRO A 73 8.37 3.49 -3.56
CA PRO A 73 9.55 3.99 -2.86
C PRO A 73 10.86 3.71 -3.61
N ALA A 74 10.94 2.60 -4.35
CA ALA A 74 12.13 2.20 -5.11
C ALA A 74 12.56 3.23 -6.18
N ILE A 75 11.68 4.14 -6.62
CA ILE A 75 12.10 5.18 -7.59
C ILE A 75 13.18 6.10 -7.03
N PHE A 76 13.20 6.29 -5.70
CA PHE A 76 14.13 7.22 -5.06
C PHE A 76 15.57 6.69 -5.04
N ASP A 77 15.75 5.38 -5.19
CA ASP A 77 17.06 4.76 -5.30
C ASP A 77 17.51 4.65 -6.77
N VAL A 78 16.56 4.54 -7.70
CA VAL A 78 16.84 4.26 -9.12
C VAL A 78 16.94 5.51 -9.98
N SER A 79 16.08 6.51 -9.78
CA SER A 79 16.03 7.68 -10.66
C SER A 79 15.38 8.91 -10.01
N ASN A 80 16.16 9.63 -9.22
CA ASN A 80 15.73 10.92 -8.64
C ASN A 80 15.53 12.04 -9.68
N GLU A 81 16.05 11.86 -10.90
CA GLU A 81 15.95 12.82 -12.00
C GLU A 81 14.81 12.51 -12.98
N ASN A 82 13.97 11.52 -12.67
CA ASN A 82 12.80 11.20 -13.49
C ASN A 82 11.93 12.45 -13.70
N PRO A 83 11.53 12.78 -14.95
CA PRO A 83 10.83 14.02 -15.26
C PRO A 83 9.51 14.19 -14.51
N GLU A 84 8.76 13.10 -14.25
CA GLU A 84 7.51 13.16 -13.48
C GLU A 84 7.79 13.39 -12.00
N VAL A 85 8.79 12.72 -11.42
CA VAL A 85 9.17 12.89 -10.01
C VAL A 85 9.65 14.32 -9.74
N VAL A 86 10.51 14.86 -10.61
CA VAL A 86 11.03 16.23 -10.47
C VAL A 86 9.90 17.25 -10.55
N GLU A 87 8.98 17.10 -11.50
CA GLU A 87 7.84 18.02 -11.66
C GLU A 87 6.85 17.89 -10.50
N ALA A 88 6.56 16.68 -10.04
CA ALA A 88 5.67 16.45 -8.90
C ALA A 88 6.21 17.04 -7.59
N ARG A 89 7.54 16.98 -7.37
CA ARG A 89 8.19 17.65 -6.23
C ARG A 89 8.02 19.17 -6.29
N LYS A 90 8.22 19.79 -7.46
CA LYS A 90 8.02 21.24 -7.64
C LYS A 90 6.60 21.69 -7.33
N ARG A 91 5.63 20.80 -7.54
CA ARG A 91 4.19 21.05 -7.35
C ARG A 91 3.66 20.58 -6.00
N ASP A 92 4.48 19.95 -5.17
CA ASP A 92 4.08 19.34 -3.89
C ASP A 92 2.92 18.32 -4.03
N ILE A 93 3.00 17.47 -5.07
CA ILE A 93 1.99 16.42 -5.34
C ILE A 93 2.56 15.01 -5.31
N LEU A 94 3.86 14.85 -5.03
CA LEU A 94 4.51 13.54 -4.95
C LEU A 94 4.15 12.80 -3.66
N MET A 95 3.78 11.52 -3.76
CA MET A 95 3.42 10.67 -2.63
C MET A 95 3.85 9.22 -2.91
N THR A 96 4.30 8.48 -1.89
CA THR A 96 4.43 7.02 -2.04
C THR A 96 3.05 6.38 -2.06
N TRP A 97 2.91 5.17 -2.63
CA TRP A 97 1.62 4.49 -2.60
C TRP A 97 1.17 4.15 -1.17
N GLN A 98 2.08 3.93 -0.23
CA GLN A 98 1.75 3.69 1.19
C GLN A 98 1.25 4.97 1.86
N GLU A 99 1.85 6.12 1.57
CA GLU A 99 1.33 7.42 2.01
C GLU A 99 -0.07 7.68 1.43
N LEU A 100 -0.29 7.39 0.14
CA LEU A 100 -1.61 7.51 -0.50
C LEU A 100 -2.63 6.60 0.18
N MET A 101 -2.26 5.35 0.43
CA MET A 101 -3.09 4.37 1.12
C MET A 101 -3.50 4.88 2.51
N GLY A 102 -2.54 5.24 3.35
CA GLY A 102 -2.82 5.70 4.71
C GLY A 102 -3.61 7.01 4.78
N ARG A 103 -3.27 8.00 3.94
CA ARG A 103 -3.90 9.34 3.99
C ARG A 103 -5.27 9.40 3.34
N TYR A 104 -5.52 8.59 2.32
CA TYR A 104 -6.71 8.71 1.47
C TYR A 104 -7.55 7.44 1.42
N LEU A 105 -6.95 6.28 1.11
CA LEU A 105 -7.72 5.07 0.76
C LEU A 105 -8.16 4.26 1.99
N GLN A 106 -7.40 4.33 3.09
CA GLN A 106 -7.73 3.74 4.38
C GLN A 106 -8.53 4.71 5.28
N LYS A 107 -8.75 5.95 4.83
CA LYS A 107 -9.46 6.94 5.62
C LYS A 107 -10.87 6.45 5.95
N ASP A 108 -11.25 6.56 7.21
CA ASP A 108 -12.54 6.12 7.76
C ASP A 108 -12.81 4.60 7.67
N LYS A 109 -11.81 3.79 7.28
CA LYS A 109 -11.89 2.32 7.27
C LYS A 109 -11.52 1.74 8.65
N TYR A 110 -12.02 0.55 8.94
CA TYR A 110 -11.56 -0.27 10.07
C TYR A 110 -10.38 -1.11 9.60
N VAL A 111 -9.17 -0.60 9.82
CA VAL A 111 -7.93 -1.18 9.29
C VAL A 111 -7.42 -2.31 10.19
N ILE A 112 -7.15 -3.46 9.59
CA ILE A 112 -6.48 -4.63 10.16
C ILE A 112 -5.14 -4.74 9.43
N ALA A 113 -4.06 -4.36 10.09
CA ALA A 113 -2.72 -4.35 9.53
C ALA A 113 -1.94 -5.58 10.01
N ILE A 114 -1.28 -6.27 9.07
CA ILE A 114 -0.43 -7.43 9.35
C ILE A 114 1.02 -7.02 9.09
N ALA A 115 1.81 -6.94 10.16
CA ALA A 115 3.22 -6.60 10.15
C ALA A 115 4.10 -7.80 10.54
N GLY A 116 5.41 -7.63 10.34
CA GLY A 116 6.44 -8.58 10.73
C GLY A 116 7.29 -9.01 9.54
N THR A 117 8.49 -9.50 9.80
CA THR A 117 9.48 -9.79 8.75
C THR A 117 8.97 -10.86 7.77
N HIS A 118 8.34 -11.91 8.29
CA HIS A 118 7.85 -13.04 7.51
C HIS A 118 6.35 -13.31 7.69
N GLY A 119 5.75 -13.93 6.67
CA GLY A 119 4.38 -14.43 6.72
C GLY A 119 3.29 -13.36 6.55
N LYS A 120 3.64 -12.09 6.28
CA LYS A 120 2.69 -10.98 6.07
C LYS A 120 1.63 -11.37 5.03
N SER A 121 2.04 -11.66 3.79
CA SER A 121 1.12 -11.98 2.70
C SER A 121 0.20 -13.15 2.99
N THR A 122 0.73 -14.23 3.57
CA THR A 122 -0.07 -15.41 3.92
C THR A 122 -1.11 -15.08 4.99
N THR A 123 -0.70 -14.42 6.08
CA THR A 123 -1.62 -14.04 7.16
C THR A 123 -2.67 -13.03 6.68
N THR A 124 -2.29 -12.07 5.84
CA THR A 124 -3.21 -11.10 5.23
C THR A 124 -4.23 -11.79 4.34
N ALA A 125 -3.79 -12.68 3.45
CA ALA A 125 -4.68 -13.43 2.56
C ALA A 125 -5.66 -14.31 3.36
N LEU A 126 -5.17 -15.08 4.34
CA LEU A 126 -6.01 -15.91 5.20
C LEU A 126 -7.01 -15.08 6.01
N THR A 127 -6.59 -13.94 6.56
CA THR A 127 -7.48 -13.03 7.28
C THR A 127 -8.60 -12.52 6.36
N GLY A 128 -8.25 -12.10 5.14
CA GLY A 128 -9.22 -11.67 4.14
C GLY A 128 -10.21 -12.77 3.74
N LEU A 129 -9.72 -13.99 3.50
CA LEU A 129 -10.55 -15.14 3.12
C LEU A 129 -11.51 -15.56 4.24
N VAL A 130 -11.06 -15.58 5.50
CA VAL A 130 -11.91 -15.91 6.65
C VAL A 130 -13.01 -14.86 6.84
N LEU A 131 -12.67 -13.58 6.72
CA LEU A 131 -13.64 -12.48 6.82
C LEU A 131 -14.64 -12.50 5.66
N GLU A 132 -14.18 -12.78 4.44
CA GLU A 132 -15.04 -12.99 3.28
C GLU A 132 -16.02 -14.16 3.49
N ALA A 133 -15.51 -15.33 3.91
CA ALA A 133 -16.34 -16.50 4.19
C ALA A 133 -17.35 -16.25 5.32
N GLY A 134 -17.00 -15.41 6.29
CA GLY A 134 -17.89 -14.95 7.36
C GLY A 134 -18.90 -13.86 6.94
N GLY A 135 -18.90 -13.43 5.68
CA GLY A 135 -19.84 -12.42 5.16
C GLY A 135 -19.49 -10.97 5.50
N VAL A 136 -18.28 -10.70 6.01
CA VAL A 136 -17.82 -9.33 6.33
C VAL A 136 -17.53 -8.52 5.08
N ASP A 137 -17.07 -9.17 4.00
CA ASP A 137 -16.74 -8.55 2.70
C ASP A 137 -15.72 -7.38 2.80
N PRO A 138 -14.47 -7.64 3.24
CA PRO A 138 -13.45 -6.60 3.43
C PRO A 138 -12.76 -6.20 2.12
N ILE A 139 -12.19 -4.99 2.08
CA ILE A 139 -11.10 -4.69 1.13
C ILE A 139 -9.85 -5.39 1.64
N VAL A 140 -9.08 -6.03 0.75
CA VAL A 140 -7.84 -6.74 1.12
C VAL A 140 -6.73 -6.35 0.16
N GLU A 141 -5.62 -5.85 0.68
CA GLU A 141 -4.40 -5.53 -0.08
C GLU A 141 -3.27 -6.49 0.32
N VAL A 142 -2.72 -7.21 -0.66
CA VAL A 142 -1.68 -8.22 -0.49
C VAL A 142 -0.58 -7.94 -1.53
N GLY A 143 0.68 -7.98 -1.12
CA GLY A 143 1.84 -7.73 -1.97
C GLY A 143 2.05 -8.79 -3.07
N ALA A 144 1.30 -9.89 -3.01
CA ALA A 144 1.31 -11.00 -3.95
C ALA A 144 -0.10 -11.38 -4.41
N ILE A 145 -0.19 -12.08 -5.54
CA ILE A 145 -1.46 -12.54 -6.10
C ILE A 145 -2.04 -13.63 -5.21
N VAL A 146 -3.24 -13.40 -4.70
CA VAL A 146 -4.00 -14.40 -3.95
C VAL A 146 -4.72 -15.33 -4.94
N PRO A 147 -4.48 -16.66 -4.93
CA PRO A 147 -5.05 -17.59 -5.92
C PRO A 147 -6.58 -17.53 -6.05
N GLU A 148 -7.29 -17.35 -4.95
CA GLU A 148 -8.75 -17.30 -4.89
C GLU A 148 -9.32 -16.07 -5.61
N TRP A 149 -8.63 -14.95 -5.55
CA TRP A 149 -9.06 -13.68 -6.18
C TRP A 149 -8.36 -13.42 -7.52
N LYS A 150 -7.23 -14.09 -7.78
CA LYS A 150 -6.33 -13.86 -8.92
C LYS A 150 -5.89 -12.40 -9.05
N LYS A 151 -5.81 -11.68 -7.93
CA LYS A 151 -5.46 -10.26 -7.83
C LYS A 151 -4.60 -10.03 -6.58
N THR A 152 -3.84 -8.93 -6.57
CA THR A 152 -3.14 -8.40 -5.38
C THR A 152 -4.07 -7.58 -4.50
N ILE A 153 -5.23 -7.17 -5.03
CA ILE A 153 -6.26 -6.45 -4.29
C ILE A 153 -7.64 -7.07 -4.47
N ARG A 154 -8.34 -7.25 -3.36
CA ARG A 154 -9.76 -7.59 -3.31
C ARG A 154 -10.55 -6.35 -2.98
N ILE A 155 -11.53 -6.02 -3.82
CA ILE A 155 -12.47 -4.93 -3.55
C ILE A 155 -13.69 -5.49 -2.82
N GLY A 156 -13.84 -5.12 -1.55
CA GLY A 156 -15.04 -5.40 -0.74
C GLY A 156 -15.92 -4.16 -0.59
N LYS A 157 -17.13 -4.33 -0.05
CA LYS A 157 -18.10 -3.26 0.16
C LYS A 157 -18.16 -2.76 1.60
N SER A 158 -17.57 -3.47 2.55
CA SER A 158 -17.61 -3.09 3.95
C SER A 158 -16.55 -2.03 4.30
N ARG A 159 -16.62 -1.53 5.54
CA ARG A 159 -15.61 -0.64 6.10
C ARG A 159 -14.30 -1.35 6.46
N TYR A 160 -14.25 -2.68 6.44
CA TYR A 160 -13.06 -3.44 6.86
C TYR A 160 -12.00 -3.39 5.78
N PHE A 161 -10.77 -3.11 6.19
CA PHE A 161 -9.61 -3.03 5.32
C PHE A 161 -8.50 -3.90 5.91
N VAL A 162 -8.10 -4.94 5.20
CA VAL A 162 -7.01 -5.83 5.61
C VAL A 162 -5.80 -5.53 4.73
N CYS A 163 -4.63 -5.29 5.31
CA CYS A 163 -3.45 -4.95 4.52
C CYS A 163 -2.15 -5.48 5.11
N GLU A 164 -1.15 -5.64 4.26
CA GLU A 164 0.23 -5.80 4.70
C GLU A 164 0.78 -4.47 5.23
N ALA A 165 1.54 -4.54 6.31
CA ALA A 165 2.24 -3.43 6.91
C ALA A 165 3.74 -3.73 6.92
N ASP A 166 4.36 -3.42 5.78
CA ASP A 166 5.78 -3.67 5.54
C ASP A 166 6.68 -2.61 6.18
N GLU A 167 7.67 -3.09 6.91
CA GLU A 167 8.72 -2.34 7.57
C GLU A 167 9.67 -1.64 6.58
N PHE A 168 9.79 -2.11 5.34
CA PHE A 168 10.66 -1.53 4.31
C PHE A 168 10.59 0.00 4.29
N ASN A 169 11.71 0.67 4.56
CA ASN A 169 11.84 2.14 4.61
C ASN A 169 10.77 2.83 5.49
N TYR A 170 10.43 2.24 6.65
CA TYR A 170 9.42 2.74 7.60
C TYR A 170 8.01 2.91 7.01
N ASN A 171 7.71 2.28 5.88
CA ASN A 171 6.48 2.55 5.12
C ASN A 171 5.20 2.22 5.89
N PHE A 172 5.23 1.17 6.72
CA PHE A 172 4.12 0.84 7.62
C PHE A 172 3.70 1.97 8.58
N LEU A 173 4.58 2.96 8.83
CA LEU A 173 4.26 4.13 9.66
C LEU A 173 3.35 5.10 8.91
N ASN A 174 2.93 4.82 7.68
CA ASN A 174 1.85 5.56 7.03
C ASN A 174 0.47 5.10 7.50
N TYR A 175 0.37 3.94 8.16
CA TYR A 175 -0.91 3.35 8.54
C TYR A 175 -1.32 3.74 9.96
N SER A 176 -2.61 3.55 10.25
CA SER A 176 -3.21 3.83 11.57
C SER A 176 -4.23 2.74 11.92
N PRO A 177 -3.76 1.51 12.19
CA PRO A 177 -4.63 0.34 12.32
C PRO A 177 -5.58 0.41 13.52
N SER A 178 -6.74 -0.25 13.39
CA SER A 178 -7.60 -0.59 14.54
C SER A 178 -7.20 -1.91 15.19
N ILE A 179 -6.69 -2.84 14.38
CA ILE A 179 -6.08 -4.10 14.81
C ILE A 179 -4.71 -4.19 14.15
N LEU A 180 -3.67 -4.43 14.94
CA LEU A 180 -2.32 -4.72 14.46
C LEU A 180 -1.96 -6.15 14.83
N ILE A 181 -1.57 -6.93 13.83
CA ILE A 181 -1.02 -8.27 13.99
C ILE A 181 0.48 -8.17 13.71
N ILE A 182 1.33 -8.66 14.62
CA ILE A 182 2.77 -8.76 14.41
C ILE A 182 3.17 -10.23 14.44
N ASN A 183 3.55 -10.78 13.28
CA ASN A 183 3.87 -12.20 13.14
C ASN A 183 5.23 -12.57 13.79
N ASN A 184 6.24 -11.73 13.56
CA ASN A 184 7.62 -11.90 14.02
C ASN A 184 8.40 -10.61 13.80
N ILE A 185 9.51 -10.45 14.51
CA ILE A 185 10.44 -9.32 14.35
C ILE A 185 11.86 -9.87 14.27
N GLU A 186 12.41 -9.80 13.07
CA GLU A 186 13.78 -10.20 12.75
C GLU A 186 14.38 -9.10 11.87
N MET A 187 15.66 -8.79 12.06
CA MET A 187 16.31 -7.74 11.30
C MET A 187 16.24 -8.06 9.79
N ASP A 188 15.59 -7.18 9.05
CA ASP A 188 15.57 -7.17 7.59
C ASP A 188 15.78 -5.75 7.10
N HIS A 189 16.17 -5.59 5.84
CA HIS A 189 16.46 -4.30 5.23
C HIS A 189 17.48 -3.42 6.00
N PRO A 190 18.69 -3.93 6.32
CA PRO A 190 19.71 -3.18 7.05
C PRO A 190 20.13 -1.86 6.36
N GLU A 191 19.79 -1.66 5.09
CA GLU A 191 19.97 -0.41 4.35
C GLU A 191 19.12 0.76 4.88
N PHE A 192 17.96 0.51 5.52
CA PHE A 192 17.09 1.57 6.06
C PHE A 192 17.21 1.75 7.58
N TYR A 193 17.82 0.79 8.26
CA TYR A 193 17.84 0.72 9.72
C TYR A 193 19.27 0.75 10.25
N LYS A 194 19.54 1.65 11.19
CA LYS A 194 20.92 1.82 11.70
C LYS A 194 21.45 0.58 12.41
N ASN A 195 20.57 -0.14 13.09
CA ASN A 195 20.82 -1.36 13.83
C ASN A 195 19.48 -2.01 14.22
N PHE A 196 19.55 -3.19 14.86
CA PHE A 196 18.35 -3.90 15.32
C PHE A 196 17.50 -3.08 16.32
N GLU A 197 18.13 -2.25 17.14
CA GLU A 197 17.41 -1.38 18.07
C GLU A 197 16.55 -0.34 17.33
N ASP A 198 17.07 0.27 16.26
CA ASP A 198 16.32 1.19 15.40
C ASP A 198 15.17 0.48 14.66
N PHE A 199 15.42 -0.74 14.17
CA PHE A 199 14.41 -1.61 13.58
C PHE A 199 13.28 -1.91 14.56
N ARG A 200 13.60 -2.39 15.76
CA ARG A 200 12.63 -2.72 16.81
C ARG A 200 11.85 -1.48 17.28
N ASN A 201 12.53 -0.33 17.42
CA ASN A 201 11.87 0.94 17.72
C ASN A 201 10.89 1.40 16.62
N SER A 202 11.06 0.95 15.38
CA SER A 202 10.07 1.22 14.33
C SER A 202 8.75 0.47 14.55
N PHE A 203 8.80 -0.73 15.13
CA PHE A 203 7.60 -1.47 15.54
C PHE A 203 6.91 -0.83 16.75
N ASP A 204 7.65 -0.32 17.75
CA ASP A 204 7.06 0.47 18.85
C ASP A 204 6.31 1.71 18.31
N LYS A 205 6.91 2.42 17.35
CA LYS A 205 6.25 3.54 16.66
C LYS A 205 4.97 3.10 15.93
N LEU A 206 4.96 1.92 15.31
CA LEU A 206 3.77 1.37 14.66
C LEU A 206 2.68 1.02 15.69
N ILE A 207 3.02 0.40 16.82
CA ILE A 207 2.08 0.08 17.89
C ILE A 207 1.42 1.35 18.42
N ARG A 208 2.19 2.43 18.60
CA ARG A 208 1.65 3.74 19.02
C ARG A 208 0.67 4.37 18.02
N ARG A 209 0.63 3.89 16.77
CA ARG A 209 -0.32 4.31 15.74
C ARG A 209 -1.65 3.55 15.77
N LEU A 210 -1.83 2.61 16.70
CA LEU A 210 -3.13 2.00 16.94
C LEU A 210 -4.19 3.05 17.27
N THR A 211 -5.32 2.98 16.57
CA THR A 211 -6.49 3.83 16.75
C THR A 211 -7.75 2.99 16.97
N GLY A 212 -8.89 3.62 17.28
CA GLY A 212 -10.15 2.90 17.46
C GLY A 212 -10.08 1.86 18.58
N SER A 213 -10.28 0.58 18.24
CA SER A 213 -10.28 -0.55 19.18
C SER A 213 -8.91 -0.81 19.81
N LYS A 214 -7.81 -0.39 19.17
CA LYS A 214 -6.42 -0.56 19.64
C LYS A 214 -6.07 -1.99 20.06
N ILE A 215 -6.41 -2.96 19.21
CA ILE A 215 -6.10 -4.37 19.48
C ILE A 215 -4.72 -4.69 18.90
N LEU A 216 -3.84 -5.23 19.74
CA LEU A 216 -2.55 -5.77 19.34
C LEU A 216 -2.61 -7.31 19.48
N ILE A 217 -2.27 -8.02 18.41
CA ILE A 217 -2.14 -9.47 18.36
C ILE A 217 -0.69 -9.78 18.01
N VAL A 218 -0.04 -10.62 18.81
CA VAL A 218 1.37 -10.96 18.64
C VAL A 218 1.58 -12.46 18.69
N ASN A 219 2.65 -12.91 18.03
CA ASN A 219 3.16 -14.26 18.21
C ASN A 219 4.19 -14.29 19.35
N GLU A 220 3.78 -14.80 20.52
CA GLU A 220 4.65 -14.87 21.71
C GLU A 220 5.91 -15.74 21.52
N GLU A 221 5.93 -16.60 20.51
CA GLU A 221 7.08 -17.44 20.18
C GLU A 221 8.21 -16.67 19.47
N SER A 222 7.94 -15.46 18.96
CA SER A 222 8.96 -14.63 18.33
C SER A 222 9.82 -13.92 19.37
N LEU A 223 11.12 -14.23 19.40
CA LEU A 223 12.08 -13.61 20.32
C LEU A 223 12.09 -12.08 20.20
N GLY A 224 12.07 -11.54 18.97
CA GLY A 224 12.05 -10.09 18.76
C GLY A 224 10.79 -9.40 19.29
N ILE A 225 9.70 -10.14 19.48
CA ILE A 225 8.48 -9.63 20.12
C ILE A 225 8.57 -9.70 21.65
N GLN A 226 9.22 -10.72 22.21
CA GLN A 226 9.40 -10.82 23.67
C GLN A 226 10.21 -9.66 24.26
N GLU A 227 11.02 -9.02 23.40
CA GLU A 227 11.83 -7.85 23.75
C GLU A 227 11.10 -6.50 23.56
N LEU A 228 9.82 -6.50 23.17
CA LEU A 228 9.03 -5.32 22.77
C LEU A 228 8.16 -4.78 23.90
#